data_AF-A0A1I7KH72-F1
#
_entry.id   AF-A0A1I7KH72-F1
#
_cell.length_a   1.000
_cell.length_b   1.000
_cell.length_c   1.000
_cell.angle_alpha   90.00
_cell.angle_beta   90.00
_cell.angle_gamma   90.00
#
_symmetry.space_group_name_H-M   'P 1'
#
loop_
_entity.id
_entity.type
_entity.pdbx_description
1 polymer ?
#
loop_
_entity_poly.entity_id
_entity_poly.type
_entity_poly.pdbx_seq_one_letter_code
_entity_poly.pdbx_strand_id
1 'polypeptide(L)' 'MELMMIDITNLLFLTVIGLYVVLLGMILTYVYYDAEMRGMNGWVITALAFFAGTALGTLIWIALRPKLKPIPIPVKS' A
#
# COMPACT_ATOMS: atom_id res chain seq x y z
N MET A 1 -41.33 1.40 17.38
CA MET A 1 -39.90 1.14 17.16
C MET A 1 -39.81 0.35 15.87
N GLU A 2 -39.64 1.03 14.74
CA GLU A 2 -39.48 0.33 13.47
C GLU A 2 -38.19 -0.48 13.54
N LEU A 3 -38.33 -1.79 13.33
CA LEU A 3 -37.21 -2.70 13.23
C LEU A 3 -36.29 -2.16 12.13
N MET A 4 -35.07 -1.84 12.53
CA MET A 4 -33.93 -1.48 11.70
C MET A 4 -33.78 -2.53 10.59
N MET A 5 -34.45 -2.32 9.46
CA MET A 5 -34.35 -3.21 8.32
C MET A 5 -32.95 -2.98 7.75
N ILE A 6 -32.04 -3.89 8.02
CA ILE A 6 -30.68 -3.81 7.50
C ILE A 6 -30.79 -3.82 5.97
N ASP A 7 -30.50 -2.67 5.37
CA ASP A 7 -30.42 -2.57 3.93
C ASP A 7 -29.16 -3.31 3.45
N ILE A 8 -29.36 -4.54 2.99
CA ILE A 8 -28.32 -5.45 2.51
C ILE A 8 -27.51 -4.79 1.38
N THR A 9 -28.12 -3.93 0.57
CA THR A 9 -27.44 -3.21 -0.51
C THR A 9 -26.41 -2.25 0.06
N ASN A 10 -26.80 -1.46 1.07
CA ASN A 10 -25.89 -0.53 1.74
C ASN A 10 -24.79 -1.27 2.50
N LEU A 11 -25.12 -2.39 3.16
CA LEU A 11 -24.14 -3.22 3.84
C LEU A 11 -23.08 -3.75 2.88
N LEU A 12 -23.50 -4.30 1.73
CA LEU A 12 -22.59 -4.79 0.70
C LEU A 12 -21.72 -3.67 0.12
N PHE A 13 -22.32 -2.52 -0.19
CA PHE A 13 -21.59 -1.36 -0.70
C PHE A 13 -20.51 -0.88 0.27
N LEU A 14 -20.85 -0.69 1.55
CA LEU A 14 -19.90 -0.30 2.58
C LEU A 14 -18.82 -1.36 2.82
N THR A 15 -19.18 -2.65 2.71
CA THR A 15 -18.21 -3.75 2.85
C THR A 15 -17.19 -3.72 1.71
N VAL A 16 -17.62 -3.51 0.47
CA VAL A 16 -16.72 -3.40 -0.69
C VAL A 16 -15.79 -2.19 -0.55
N ILE A 17 -16.32 -1.03 -0.11
CA ILE A 17 -15.49 0.15 0.18
C ILE A 17 -14.49 -0.15 1.30
N GLY A 18 -14.92 -0.79 2.38
CA GLY A 18 -14.05 -1.15 3.49
C GLY A 18 -12.90 -2.06 3.04
N LEU A 19 -13.22 -3.11 2.29
CA LEU A 19 -12.21 -4.01 1.70
C LEU A 19 -11.25 -3.26 0.77
N TYR A 20 -11.78 -2.36 -0.06
CA TYR A 20 -10.97 -1.53 -0.94
C TYR A 20 -10.01 -0.63 -0.15
N VAL A 21 -10.47 0.07 0.90
CA VAL A 21 -9.64 0.96 1.72
C VAL A 21 -8.57 0.17 2.49
N VAL A 22 -8.90 -1.01 3.01
CA VAL A 22 -7.92 -1.88 3.68
C VAL A 22 -6.85 -2.32 2.68
N LEU A 23 -7.25 -2.80 1.50
CA LEU A 23 -6.31 -3.21 0.46
C LEU A 23 -5.42 -2.05 0.01
N LEU A 24 -6.00 -0.88 -0.21
CA LEU A 24 -5.30 0.35 -0.54
C LEU A 24 -4.25 0.68 0.53
N GLY A 25 -4.64 0.66 1.81
CA GLY A 25 -3.73 0.88 2.93
C GLY A 25 -2.59 -0.12 2.98
N MET A 26 -2.85 -1.41 2.75
CA MET A 26 -1.82 -2.46 2.72
C MET A 26 -0.81 -2.23 1.59
N ILE A 27 -1.28 -1.91 0.38
CA ILE A 27 -0.41 -1.66 -0.77
C ILE A 27 0.47 -0.43 -0.53
N LEU A 28 -0.12 0.69 -0.07
CA LEU A 28 0.62 1.91 0.18
C LEU A 28 1.63 1.74 1.32
N THR A 29 1.27 1.00 2.37
CA THR A 29 2.20 0.66 3.47
C THR A 29 3.36 -0.19 2.96
N TYR A 30 3.09 -1.16 2.08
CA TYR A 30 4.15 -1.95 1.43
C TYR A 30 5.10 -1.06 0.63
N VAL A 31 4.57 -0.19 -0.23
CA VAL A 31 5.37 0.72 -1.07
C VAL A 31 6.21 1.65 -0.21
N TYR A 32 5.63 2.19 0.87
CA TYR A 32 6.33 3.04 1.83
C TYR A 32 7.56 2.33 2.42
N TYR A 33 7.37 1.14 3.00
CA TYR A 33 8.47 0.42 3.63
C TYR A 33 9.52 -0.07 2.61
N ASP A 34 9.09 -0.51 1.42
CA ASP A 34 10.01 -0.92 0.36
C ASP A 34 10.88 0.25 -0.14
N ALA A 35 10.33 1.47 -0.18
CA ALA A 35 11.08 2.69 -0.51
C ALA A 35 12.09 3.07 0.59
N GLU A 36 11.68 3.06 1.85
CA GLU A 36 12.56 3.35 3.00
C GLU A 36 13.73 2.37 3.09
N MET A 37 13.49 1.07 2.88
CA MET A 37 14.54 0.04 2.87
C MET A 37 15.57 0.25 1.73
N ARG A 38 15.16 0.88 0.64
CA ARG A 38 16.03 1.24 -0.49
C ARG A 38 16.68 2.61 -0.30
N GLY A 39 16.39 3.32 0.79
CA GLY A 39 16.93 4.64 1.11
C GLY A 39 16.31 5.78 0.31
N MET A 40 15.12 5.58 -0.22
CA MET A 40 14.32 6.63 -0.83
C MET A 40 13.30 7.16 0.19
N ASN A 41 12.83 8.40 -0.01
CA ASN A 41 11.79 8.96 0.84
C ASN A 41 10.45 8.25 0.60
N GLY A 42 9.99 7.45 1.56
CA GLY A 42 8.80 6.62 1.45
C GLY A 42 7.52 7.42 1.23
N TRP A 43 7.41 8.61 1.81
CA TRP A 43 6.25 9.48 1.60
C TRP A 43 6.11 9.95 0.16
N VAL A 44 7.23 10.34 -0.46
CA VAL A 44 7.25 10.80 -1.86
C VAL A 44 6.85 9.67 -2.79
N ILE A 45 7.44 8.49 -2.62
CA ILE A 45 7.15 7.33 -3.47
C ILE A 45 5.71 6.84 -3.29
N THR A 46 5.22 6.78 -2.06
CA THR A 46 3.85 6.37 -1.75
C THR A 46 2.83 7.33 -2.37
N ALA A 47 3.08 8.65 -2.29
CA ALA A 47 2.23 9.65 -2.92
C ALA A 47 2.20 9.49 -4.45
N LEU A 48 3.36 9.30 -5.09
CA LEU A 48 3.46 9.05 -6.53
C LEU A 48 2.70 7.77 -6.93
N ALA A 49 2.86 6.68 -6.17
CA ALA A 49 2.16 5.43 -6.43
C ALA A 49 0.63 5.56 -6.27
N PHE A 50 0.17 6.34 -5.29
CA PHE A 50 -1.26 6.62 -5.09
C PHE A 50 -1.86 7.42 -6.25
N PHE A 51 -1.26 8.54 -6.62
CA PHE A 51 -1.81 9.45 -7.64
C PHE A 51 -1.66 8.93 -9.08
N ALA A 52 -0.70 8.04 -9.35
CA ALA A 52 -0.59 7.35 -10.64
C ALA A 52 -1.64 6.21 -10.83
N GLY A 53 -2.53 6.03 -9.85
CA GLY A 53 -3.42 4.89 -9.73
C GLY A 53 -2.72 3.75 -9.00
N THR A 54 -3.14 3.47 -7.76
CA THR A 54 -2.46 2.58 -6.79
C THR A 54 -1.87 1.32 -7.41
N ALA A 55 -2.63 0.60 -8.24
CA ALA A 55 -2.15 -0.61 -8.91
C ALA A 55 -1.03 -0.31 -9.92
N LEU A 56 -1.25 0.60 -10.87
CA LEU A 56 -0.26 0.97 -11.89
C LEU A 56 0.97 1.62 -11.26
N GLY A 57 0.78 2.54 -10.32
CA GLY A 57 1.86 3.19 -9.59
C GLY A 57 2.72 2.20 -8.81
N THR A 58 2.10 1.21 -8.16
CA THR A 58 2.83 0.12 -7.48
C THR A 58 3.59 -0.76 -8.47
N LEU A 59 3.00 -1.10 -9.62
CA LEU A 59 3.68 -1.89 -10.64
C LEU A 59 4.90 -1.14 -11.23
N ILE A 60 4.75 0.15 -11.52
CA ILE A 60 5.84 1.02 -11.98
C ILE A 60 6.94 1.09 -10.92
N TRP A 61 6.58 1.27 -9.65
CA TRP A 61 7.54 1.24 -8.55
C TRP A 61 8.30 -0.09 -8.50
N ILE A 62 7.61 -1.22 -8.57
CA ILE A 62 8.26 -2.55 -8.55
C ILE A 62 9.21 -2.73 -9.73
N ALA A 63 8.84 -2.22 -10.91
CA ALA A 63 9.65 -2.33 -12.12
C ALA A 63 10.91 -1.43 -12.10
N LEU A 64 10.82 -0.24 -11.48
CA LEU A 64 11.87 0.79 -11.54
C LEU A 64 12.60 1.04 -10.21
N ARG A 65 12.23 0.33 -9.13
CA ARG A 65 12.84 0.52 -7.80
C ARG A 65 14.34 0.22 -7.80
N PRO A 66 15.16 1.02 -7.07
CA PRO A 66 16.59 0.76 -6.90
C PRO A 66 16.85 -0.56 -6.17
N LYS A 67 18.03 -1.16 -6.32
CA LYS A 67 18.40 -2.37 -5.55
C LYS A 67 18.46 -2.08 -4.04
N LEU A 68 18.20 -3.11 -3.22
CA LEU A 68 18.31 -2.99 -1.76
C LEU A 68 19.72 -2.58 -1.35
N LYS A 69 19.83 -1.78 -0.29
CA LYS A 69 21.12 -1.43 0.29
C LYS A 69 21.81 -2.71 0.79
N PRO A 70 23.12 -2.89 0.54
CA PRO A 70 23.86 -4.01 1.10
C PRO A 70 23.77 -3.99 2.63
N ILE A 71 23.37 -5.11 3.22
CA ILE A 71 23.44 -5.30 4.67
C ILE A 71 24.87 -5.73 4.99
N PRO A 72 25.60 -5.05 5.90
CA PRO A 72 26.92 -5.50 6.31
C PRO A 72 26.82 -6.88 6.95
N ILE A 73 27.55 -7.86 6.41
CA ILE A 73 27.68 -9.18 7.04
C ILE A 73 28.85 -9.05 8.03
N PRO A 74 28.63 -9.19 9.35
CA PRO A 74 29.73 -9.14 10.31
C PRO A 74 30.61 -10.37 10.11
N VAL A 75 31.82 -10.17 9.58
CA VAL A 75 32.85 -11.21 9.51
C VAL A 75 33.47 -11.31 10.90
N LYS A 76 33.24 -12.41 11.62
CA LYS A 76 33.98 -12.71 12.85
C LYS A 76 35.42 -13.04 12.47
N SER A 77 36.37 -12.24 12.95
CA SER A 77 37.80 -12.56 12.91
C SER A 77 38.17 -13.55 14.00
#